data_AF-A0A847QN47-F1
#
_entry.id   AF-A0A847QN47-F1
#
_cell.length_a   1.000
_cell.length_b   1.000
_cell.length_c   1.000
_cell.angle_alpha   90.00
_cell.angle_beta   90.00
_cell.angle_gamma   90.00
#
_symmetry.space_group_name_H-M   'P 1'
#
loop_
_entity.id
_entity.type
_entity.pdbx_description
1 polymer ?
#
loop_
_entity_poly.entity_id
_entity_poly.type
_entity_poly.pdbx_seq_one_letter_code
_entity_poly.pdbx_strand_id
1 'polypeptide(L)'
;MRKVRVQDAVGLKLCHDITKVVPGQFKGPAFKRDHVIREEDIEELLNLGKEHIYVWEDNVDEIHEDDAAIRIAKAVKGKNLCYTETQEGKTSLLASVRGLLKIKSSLLFEVNSVEDVTVTSLPNNFQVEVEQKVAAARIVPLVTQEKNIQKVEDLCVLHGPIFNVEPYQKLKVGIVITGSEVYKGRIKDKFGPVIKKKMEFFEAEILGQEFCMDDIGYIEEKILNFKEKGADLIIVTGGMSVDPDDLTPGAIRNTGAKVITYGVPAQPGNMFMMAYLDGIPVLGVPGAATYFKTTVLDTVLPRIFIGEVLTKNDFIAMGEGGLCSQCQMCQYPNCYFGR
;
A
#
# COMPACT_ATOMS: atom_id res chain seq x y z
N MET A 1 30.78 6.42 22.25
CA MET A 1 31.79 5.84 21.30
C MET A 1 33.06 6.68 21.23
N ARG A 2 34.22 6.06 20.89
CA ARG A 2 35.51 6.75 20.69
C ARG A 2 36.08 6.54 19.29
N LYS A 3 36.57 7.60 18.65
CA LYS A 3 37.33 7.53 17.38
C LYS A 3 38.79 7.20 17.68
N VAL A 4 39.31 6.12 17.11
CA VAL A 4 40.69 5.65 17.29
C VAL A 4 41.33 5.46 15.92
N ARG A 5 42.63 5.71 15.78
CA ARG A 5 43.37 5.37 14.55
C ARG A 5 43.36 3.86 14.38
N VAL A 6 43.22 3.37 13.16
CA VAL A 6 43.13 1.91 12.92
C VAL A 6 44.32 1.16 13.53
N GLN A 7 45.52 1.69 13.36
CA GLN A 7 46.77 1.13 13.90
C GLN A 7 46.78 1.01 15.44
N ASP A 8 46.04 1.87 16.14
CA ASP A 8 45.96 1.90 17.60
C ASP A 8 44.75 1.12 18.14
N ALA A 9 43.98 0.46 17.27
CA ALA A 9 42.69 -0.13 17.63
C ALA A 9 42.72 -1.65 17.90
N VAL A 10 43.90 -2.28 17.84
CA VAL A 10 44.08 -3.70 18.14
C VAL A 10 43.58 -4.01 19.55
N GLY A 11 42.76 -5.05 19.69
CA GLY A 11 42.12 -5.47 20.93
C GLY A 11 40.81 -4.74 21.26
N LEU A 12 40.44 -3.70 20.49
CA LEU A 12 39.17 -3.00 20.64
C LEU A 12 38.07 -3.64 19.77
N LYS A 13 36.81 -3.53 20.22
CA LYS A 13 35.65 -4.05 19.49
C LYS A 13 35.12 -3.04 18.50
N LEU A 14 34.85 -3.50 17.28
CA LEU A 14 34.12 -2.71 16.28
C LEU A 14 32.69 -2.44 16.76
N CYS A 15 32.27 -1.17 16.65
CA CYS A 15 30.90 -0.80 16.98
C CYS A 15 29.90 -1.20 15.89
N HIS A 16 30.29 -1.27 14.61
CA HIS A 16 29.40 -1.55 13.48
C HIS A 16 30.09 -2.41 12.42
N ASP A 17 29.29 -2.96 11.50
CA ASP A 17 29.78 -3.67 10.32
C ASP A 17 30.56 -2.73 9.40
N ILE A 18 31.72 -3.18 8.92
CA ILE A 18 32.49 -2.45 7.91
C ILE A 18 32.22 -3.10 6.55
N THR A 19 31.36 -2.45 5.77
CA THR A 19 30.98 -2.93 4.43
C THR A 19 32.11 -2.76 3.42
N LYS A 20 32.42 -3.84 2.70
CA LYS A 20 33.28 -3.83 1.53
C LYS A 20 32.42 -3.77 0.28
N VAL A 21 32.67 -2.76 -0.55
CA VAL A 21 31.98 -2.57 -1.83
C VAL A 21 33.02 -2.67 -2.94
N VAL A 22 32.97 -3.75 -3.70
CA VAL A 22 33.73 -3.93 -4.94
C VAL A 22 32.71 -3.84 -6.10
N PRO A 23 32.67 -2.73 -6.87
CA PRO A 23 31.68 -2.53 -7.91
C PRO A 23 31.57 -3.72 -8.87
N GLY A 24 30.36 -4.26 -9.01
CA GLY A 24 30.07 -5.38 -9.91
C GLY A 24 30.51 -6.77 -9.43
N GLN A 25 31.17 -6.89 -8.28
CA GLN A 25 31.68 -8.17 -7.77
C GLN A 25 31.14 -8.54 -6.38
N PHE A 26 31.17 -7.62 -5.41
CA PHE A 26 30.81 -7.94 -4.04
C PHE A 26 30.28 -6.71 -3.29
N LYS A 27 29.21 -6.90 -2.52
CA LYS A 27 28.73 -5.94 -1.53
C LYS A 27 28.28 -6.71 -0.30
N GLY A 28 28.98 -6.51 0.82
CA GLY A 28 28.66 -7.13 2.10
C GLY A 28 29.66 -6.75 3.20
N PRO A 29 29.40 -7.18 4.45
CA PRO A 29 30.28 -6.88 5.57
C PRO A 29 31.62 -7.62 5.42
N ALA A 30 32.74 -6.89 5.43
CA ALA A 30 34.08 -7.48 5.54
C ALA A 30 34.43 -7.78 7.00
N PHE A 31 34.05 -6.87 7.91
CA PHE A 31 34.11 -7.07 9.35
C PHE A 31 32.73 -6.89 9.93
N LYS A 32 32.37 -7.74 10.89
CA LYS A 32 31.08 -7.65 11.60
C LYS A 32 31.23 -6.86 12.90
N ARG A 33 30.12 -6.32 13.40
CA ARG A 33 29.96 -5.80 14.77
C ARG A 33 30.51 -6.81 15.79
N ASP A 34 31.06 -6.29 16.88
CA ASP A 34 31.69 -7.04 17.97
C ASP A 34 32.98 -7.80 17.62
N HIS A 35 33.43 -7.72 16.36
CA HIS A 35 34.76 -8.21 15.98
C HIS A 35 35.84 -7.47 16.78
N VAL A 36 36.68 -8.25 17.45
CA VAL A 36 37.85 -7.72 18.17
C VAL A 36 38.98 -7.60 17.16
N ILE A 37 39.42 -6.37 16.93
CA ILE A 37 40.43 -6.06 15.91
C ILE A 37 41.76 -6.71 16.27
N ARG A 38 42.34 -7.41 15.31
CA ARG A 38 43.65 -8.07 15.39
C ARG A 38 44.66 -7.33 14.54
N GLU A 39 45.94 -7.61 14.75
CA GLU A 39 47.02 -7.02 13.95
C GLU A 39 46.87 -7.32 12.45
N GLU A 40 46.38 -8.52 12.11
CA GLU A 40 46.13 -8.96 10.73
C GLU A 40 45.02 -8.17 10.02
N ASP A 41 44.10 -7.54 10.76
CA ASP A 41 42.97 -6.80 10.19
C ASP A 41 43.37 -5.38 9.72
N ILE A 42 44.50 -4.86 10.20
CA ILE A 42 44.93 -3.47 10.02
C ILE A 42 45.11 -3.12 8.55
N GLU A 43 45.79 -3.97 7.77
CA GLU A 43 46.00 -3.74 6.35
C GLU A 43 44.68 -3.75 5.57
N GLU A 44 43.77 -4.68 5.87
CA GLU A 44 42.48 -4.74 5.16
C GLU A 44 41.58 -3.54 5.52
N LEU A 45 41.55 -3.10 6.78
CA LEU A 45 40.83 -1.90 7.20
C LEU A 45 41.35 -0.64 6.48
N LEU A 46 42.67 -0.50 6.34
CA LEU A 46 43.29 0.59 5.57
C LEU A 46 42.95 0.50 4.08
N ASN A 47 42.98 -0.70 3.50
CA ASN A 47 42.59 -0.96 2.11
C ASN A 47 41.11 -0.64 1.84
N LEU A 48 40.25 -0.75 2.86
CA LEU A 48 38.85 -0.32 2.84
C LEU A 48 38.68 1.21 3.03
N GLY A 49 39.78 1.97 3.09
CA GLY A 49 39.80 3.42 3.21
C GLY A 49 39.56 3.93 4.64
N LYS A 50 39.76 3.11 5.67
CA LYS A 50 39.58 3.50 7.07
C LYS A 50 40.92 3.90 7.70
N GLU A 51 41.17 5.19 7.82
CA GLU A 51 42.29 5.74 8.62
C GLU A 51 41.97 5.74 10.13
N HIS A 52 40.69 5.87 10.45
CA HIS A 52 40.17 5.85 11.81
C HIS A 52 38.91 5.00 11.85
N ILE A 53 38.68 4.37 12.99
CA ILE A 53 37.50 3.57 13.28
C ILE A 53 36.87 4.01 14.58
N TYR A 54 35.58 3.74 14.71
CA TYR A 54 34.86 3.96 15.94
C TYR A 54 34.82 2.64 16.71
N VAL A 55 35.20 2.70 17.98
CA VAL A 55 35.16 1.56 18.90
C VAL A 55 34.12 1.83 19.98
N TRP A 56 33.50 0.76 20.46
CA TRP A 56 32.48 0.85 21.48
C TRP A 56 33.07 1.25 22.84
N GLU A 57 32.45 2.22 23.50
CA GLU A 57 32.64 2.53 24.92
C GLU A 57 31.24 2.51 25.53
N ASP A 58 31.03 1.73 26.60
CA ASP A 58 29.72 1.58 27.24
C ASP A 58 29.28 2.92 27.83
N ASN A 59 28.41 3.62 27.09
CA ASN A 59 27.73 4.82 27.54
C ASN A 59 26.24 4.48 27.75
N VAL A 60 25.74 4.68 28.97
CA VAL A 60 24.44 4.14 29.42
C VAL A 60 23.25 4.76 28.65
N ASP A 61 23.44 5.94 28.05
CA ASP A 61 22.36 6.70 27.40
C ASP A 61 22.40 6.64 25.85
N GLU A 62 23.36 5.91 25.26
CA GLU A 62 23.49 5.73 23.81
C GLU A 62 23.00 4.34 23.38
N ILE A 63 22.21 4.29 22.32
CA ILE A 63 21.74 3.05 21.70
C ILE A 63 22.40 2.85 20.34
N HIS A 64 22.86 1.63 20.06
CA HIS A 64 23.43 1.26 18.77
C HIS A 64 22.37 1.19 17.67
N GLU A 65 22.75 1.48 16.42
CA GLU A 65 21.84 1.52 15.28
C GLU A 65 21.03 0.24 15.08
N ASP A 66 21.60 -0.94 15.37
CA ASP A 66 20.86 -2.18 15.18
C ASP A 66 19.75 -2.37 16.20
N ASP A 67 20.04 -2.01 17.45
CA ASP A 67 19.10 -2.12 18.56
C ASP A 67 17.99 -1.07 18.40
N ALA A 68 18.35 0.14 17.98
CA ALA A 68 17.43 1.20 17.61
C ALA A 68 16.52 0.77 16.44
N ALA A 69 17.07 0.21 15.36
CA ALA A 69 16.30 -0.20 14.18
C ALA A 69 15.25 -1.26 14.52
N ILE A 70 15.59 -2.25 15.35
CA ILE A 70 14.66 -3.28 15.81
C ILE A 70 13.55 -2.67 16.67
N ARG A 71 13.90 -1.78 17.61
CA ARG A 71 12.92 -1.13 18.49
C ARG A 71 11.94 -0.25 17.73
N ILE A 72 12.45 0.59 16.82
CA ILE A 72 11.62 1.39 15.93
C ILE A 72 10.72 0.48 15.10
N ALA A 73 11.27 -0.55 14.46
CA ALA A 73 10.49 -1.50 13.64
C ALA A 73 9.38 -2.17 14.46
N LYS A 74 9.66 -2.59 15.69
CA LYS A 74 8.65 -3.16 16.60
C LYS A 74 7.55 -2.15 16.95
N ALA A 75 7.91 -0.89 17.24
CA ALA A 75 6.97 0.15 17.63
C ALA A 75 6.01 0.52 16.48
N VAL A 76 6.54 0.69 15.27
CA VAL A 76 5.74 1.16 14.12
C VAL A 76 4.92 0.05 13.45
N LYS A 77 5.25 -1.22 13.70
CA LYS A 77 4.63 -2.41 13.09
C LYS A 77 3.30 -2.78 13.75
N GLY A 78 2.24 -2.80 12.96
CA GLY A 78 0.93 -3.28 13.36
C GLY A 78 0.62 -4.70 12.92
N LYS A 79 -0.64 -4.92 12.56
CA LYS A 79 -1.18 -6.23 12.18
C LYS A 79 -0.63 -6.70 10.83
N ASN A 80 -0.52 -8.02 10.70
CA ASN A 80 -0.17 -8.72 9.46
C ASN A 80 1.17 -8.29 8.85
N LEU A 81 2.11 -7.96 9.73
CA LEU A 81 3.47 -7.58 9.39
C LEU A 81 4.47 -8.35 10.26
N CYS A 82 5.57 -8.74 9.64
CA CYS A 82 6.77 -9.24 10.30
C CYS A 82 7.92 -8.25 10.07
N TYR A 83 8.99 -8.37 10.84
CA TYR A 83 10.22 -7.61 10.61
C TYR A 83 11.42 -8.54 10.47
N THR A 84 12.41 -8.14 9.68
CA THR A 84 13.64 -8.92 9.46
C THR A 84 14.62 -8.77 10.60
N GLU A 85 15.64 -9.62 10.65
CA GLU A 85 16.85 -9.27 11.39
C GLU A 85 17.48 -7.98 10.84
N THR A 86 18.31 -7.33 11.64
CA THR A 86 18.99 -6.12 11.23
C THR A 86 20.17 -6.44 10.32
N GLN A 87 20.32 -5.64 9.27
CA GLN A 87 21.50 -5.67 8.39
C GLN A 87 21.95 -4.23 8.12
N GLU A 88 23.18 -3.88 8.51
CA GLU A 88 23.76 -2.54 8.35
C GLU A 88 22.86 -1.44 8.96
N GLY A 89 22.43 -1.62 10.23
CA GLY A 89 21.60 -0.65 10.97
C GLY A 89 20.16 -0.53 10.46
N LYS A 90 19.69 -1.44 9.60
CA LYS A 90 18.36 -1.39 8.98
C LYS A 90 17.54 -2.64 9.24
N THR A 91 16.31 -2.43 9.69
CA THR A 91 15.29 -3.47 9.86
C THR A 91 14.14 -3.22 8.89
N SER A 92 13.74 -4.22 8.10
CA SER A 92 12.65 -4.10 7.13
C SER A 92 11.35 -4.71 7.66
N LEU A 93 10.21 -4.10 7.36
CA LEU A 93 8.89 -4.72 7.57
C LEU A 93 8.45 -5.44 6.30
N LEU A 94 7.93 -6.64 6.47
CA LEU A 94 7.41 -7.53 5.42
C LEU A 94 5.94 -7.82 5.66
N ALA A 95 5.13 -7.82 4.60
CA ALA A 95 3.73 -8.26 4.66
C ALA A 95 3.67 -9.76 4.97
N SER A 96 2.87 -10.16 5.97
CA SER A 96 2.66 -11.59 6.29
C SER A 96 1.42 -12.17 5.60
N VAL A 97 0.60 -11.32 5.00
CA VAL A 97 -0.60 -11.69 4.24
C VAL A 97 -0.68 -10.85 2.98
N ARG A 98 -1.37 -11.37 1.97
CA ARG A 98 -1.78 -10.58 0.81
C ARG A 98 -2.90 -9.61 1.19
N GLY A 99 -2.79 -8.35 0.80
CA GLY A 99 -3.76 -7.34 1.21
C GLY A 99 -3.42 -5.92 0.77
N LEU A 100 -3.95 -4.95 1.51
CA LEU A 100 -3.72 -3.52 1.28
C LEU A 100 -2.93 -2.91 2.43
N LEU A 101 -1.82 -2.25 2.11
CA LEU A 101 -1.02 -1.49 3.07
C LEU A 101 -1.77 -0.25 3.52
N LYS A 102 -1.95 -0.10 4.84
CA LYS A 102 -2.54 1.08 5.48
C LYS A 102 -1.50 1.77 6.36
N ILE A 103 -1.41 3.09 6.20
CA ILE A 103 -0.39 3.93 6.83
C ILE A 103 -1.06 5.09 7.54
N LYS A 104 -0.70 5.32 8.82
CA LYS A 104 -1.01 6.56 9.52
C LYS A 104 -0.01 7.64 9.15
N SER A 105 -0.22 8.30 8.00
CA SER A 105 0.75 9.25 7.43
C SER A 105 1.14 10.38 8.38
N SER A 106 0.21 10.93 9.17
CA SER A 106 0.51 11.98 10.16
C SER A 106 1.44 11.48 11.27
N LEU A 107 1.19 10.27 11.79
CA LEU A 107 2.06 9.66 12.80
C LEU A 107 3.43 9.30 12.22
N LEU A 108 3.49 8.85 10.97
CA LEU A 108 4.75 8.60 10.26
C LEU A 108 5.57 9.89 10.09
N PHE A 109 4.91 11.01 9.84
CA PHE A 109 5.55 12.33 9.79
C PHE A 109 6.13 12.71 11.16
N GLU A 110 5.36 12.55 12.24
CA GLU A 110 5.83 12.84 13.61
C GLU A 110 7.01 11.96 14.02
N VAL A 111 6.94 10.65 13.75
CA VAL A 111 8.05 9.71 14.05
C VAL A 111 9.31 10.06 13.25
N ASN A 112 9.19 10.42 11.97
CA ASN A 112 10.33 10.90 11.18
C ASN A 112 10.81 12.31 11.56
N SER A 113 10.05 13.04 12.39
CA SER A 113 10.47 14.32 12.96
C SER A 113 11.28 14.16 14.25
N VAL A 114 11.37 12.93 14.80
CA VAL A 114 12.27 12.61 15.90
C VAL A 114 13.71 12.61 15.39
N GLU A 115 14.61 13.23 16.14
CA GLU A 115 16.04 13.29 15.83
C GLU A 115 16.61 11.89 15.54
N ASP A 116 17.48 11.81 14.53
CA ASP A 116 18.16 10.61 14.02
C ASP A 116 17.27 9.52 13.39
N VAL A 117 15.96 9.52 13.63
CA VAL A 117 15.04 8.47 13.19
C VAL A 117 14.71 8.62 11.71
N THR A 118 14.74 7.50 10.98
CA THR A 118 14.21 7.44 9.61
C THR A 118 13.44 6.15 9.36
N VAL A 119 12.19 6.31 8.95
CA VAL A 119 11.24 5.26 8.63
C VAL A 119 10.64 5.56 7.27
N THR A 120 10.91 4.69 6.30
CA THR A 120 10.43 4.82 4.91
C THR A 120 9.46 3.68 4.58
N SER A 121 8.55 3.92 3.63
CA SER A 121 7.56 2.92 3.23
C SER A 121 7.15 3.02 1.76
N LEU A 122 6.49 1.97 1.28
CA LEU A 122 5.61 2.08 0.11
C LEU A 122 4.48 3.08 0.39
N PRO A 123 3.76 3.57 -0.64
CA PRO A 123 2.63 4.47 -0.47
C PRO A 123 1.49 3.86 0.36
N ASN A 124 0.63 4.71 0.92
CA ASN A 124 -0.62 4.26 1.51
C ASN A 124 -1.54 3.66 0.44
N ASN A 125 -2.46 2.77 0.82
CA ASN A 125 -3.36 2.06 -0.10
C ASN A 125 -2.61 1.28 -1.20
N PHE A 126 -1.41 0.77 -0.90
CA PHE A 126 -0.62 -0.01 -1.84
C PHE A 126 -0.91 -1.50 -1.70
N GLN A 127 -1.15 -2.17 -2.83
CA GLN A 127 -1.43 -3.61 -2.85
C GLN A 127 -0.14 -4.38 -2.57
N VAL A 128 -0.18 -5.34 -1.65
CA VAL A 128 1.00 -6.08 -1.22
C VAL A 128 0.77 -7.58 -1.24
N GLU A 129 1.83 -8.31 -1.59
CA GLU A 129 1.90 -9.76 -1.55
C GLU A 129 2.66 -10.24 -0.30
N VAL A 130 2.50 -11.52 0.06
CA VAL A 130 3.22 -12.13 1.19
C VAL A 130 4.74 -12.00 0.97
N GLU A 131 5.47 -11.71 2.05
CA GLU A 131 6.92 -11.47 2.08
C GLU A 131 7.38 -10.19 1.35
N GLN A 132 6.47 -9.42 0.77
CA GLN A 132 6.83 -8.15 0.15
C GLN A 132 7.31 -7.15 1.21
N LYS A 133 8.44 -6.50 0.94
CA LYS A 133 8.95 -5.41 1.77
C LYS A 133 8.09 -4.16 1.62
N VAL A 134 7.54 -3.68 2.72
CA VAL A 134 6.62 -2.54 2.73
C VAL A 134 7.18 -1.30 3.42
N ALA A 135 8.10 -1.48 4.37
CA ALA A 135 8.74 -0.38 5.09
C ALA A 135 10.14 -0.77 5.57
N ALA A 136 10.94 0.22 5.96
CA ALA A 136 12.23 0.03 6.59
C ALA A 136 12.48 1.11 7.64
N ALA A 137 12.98 0.70 8.80
CA ALA A 137 13.37 1.55 9.91
C ALA A 137 14.89 1.49 10.11
N ARG A 138 15.47 2.65 10.42
CA ARG A 138 16.87 2.80 10.86
C ARG A 138 17.03 4.12 11.58
N ILE A 139 18.20 4.31 12.19
CA ILE A 139 18.72 5.64 12.50
C ILE A 139 19.77 6.05 11.47
N VAL A 140 20.05 7.36 11.38
CA VAL A 140 21.08 7.91 10.50
C VAL A 140 22.51 7.72 11.05
N PRO A 141 22.82 8.11 12.30
CA PRO A 141 24.12 7.82 12.92
C PRO A 141 24.24 6.38 13.43
N LEU A 142 25.46 5.96 13.76
CA LEU A 142 25.73 4.64 14.37
C LEU A 142 25.15 4.47 15.78
N VAL A 143 24.96 5.59 16.49
CA VAL A 143 24.28 5.62 17.79
C VAL A 143 23.35 6.81 17.86
N THR A 144 22.26 6.68 18.60
CA THR A 144 21.40 7.80 18.98
C THR A 144 21.18 7.79 20.50
N GLN A 145 20.57 8.85 21.01
CA GLN A 145 20.20 8.97 22.41
C GLN A 145 18.98 8.09 22.70
N GLU A 146 18.98 7.34 23.80
CA GLU A 146 17.88 6.46 24.22
C GLU A 146 16.51 7.17 24.20
N LYS A 147 16.49 8.44 24.62
CA LYS A 147 15.29 9.30 24.62
C LYS A 147 14.63 9.44 23.24
N ASN A 148 15.38 9.33 22.15
CA ASN A 148 14.84 9.46 20.79
C ASN A 148 14.05 8.20 20.43
N ILE A 149 14.54 7.02 20.77
CA ILE A 149 13.81 5.76 20.55
C ILE A 149 12.60 5.68 21.47
N GLN A 150 12.73 6.09 22.73
CA GLN A 150 11.61 6.14 23.67
C GLN A 150 10.48 7.04 23.17
N LYS A 151 10.78 8.21 22.58
CA LYS A 151 9.77 9.08 21.97
C LYS A 151 8.99 8.38 20.85
N VAL A 152 9.67 7.61 19.99
CA VAL A 152 9.01 6.86 18.92
C VAL A 152 8.07 5.79 19.50
N GLU A 153 8.55 5.08 20.52
CA GLU A 153 7.76 4.07 21.23
C GLU A 153 6.53 4.72 21.89
N ASP A 154 6.70 5.83 22.60
CA ASP A 154 5.63 6.57 23.28
C ASP A 154 4.56 7.06 22.28
N LEU A 155 4.98 7.61 21.13
CA LEU A 155 4.07 8.00 20.04
C LEU A 155 3.24 6.81 19.53
N CYS A 156 3.89 5.66 19.33
CA CYS A 156 3.22 4.45 18.85
C CYS A 156 2.35 3.77 19.93
N VAL A 157 2.69 3.91 21.21
CA VAL A 157 1.84 3.47 22.33
C VAL A 157 0.59 4.33 22.41
N LEU A 158 0.73 5.65 22.30
CA LEU A 158 -0.38 6.59 22.40
C LEU A 158 -1.34 6.51 21.21
N HIS A 159 -0.80 6.45 19.99
CA HIS A 159 -1.59 6.53 18.75
C HIS A 159 -1.77 5.17 18.07
N GLY A 160 -1.16 4.12 18.59
CA GLY A 160 -1.12 2.79 17.97
C GLY A 160 -0.07 2.68 16.85
N PRO A 161 0.06 1.51 16.21
CA PRO A 161 1.05 1.29 15.17
C PRO A 161 0.79 2.13 13.92
N ILE A 162 1.86 2.40 13.16
CA ILE A 162 1.83 3.20 11.93
C ILE A 162 1.38 2.37 10.73
N PHE A 163 1.95 1.17 10.58
CA PHE A 163 1.75 0.31 9.41
C PHE A 163 0.87 -0.87 9.75
N ASN A 164 -0.12 -1.16 8.91
CA ASN A 164 -0.90 -2.39 8.95
C ASN A 164 -1.08 -2.91 7.53
N VAL A 165 -1.26 -4.22 7.37
CA VAL A 165 -1.78 -4.79 6.12
C VAL A 165 -3.16 -5.35 6.42
N GLU A 166 -4.18 -4.84 5.73
CA GLU A 166 -5.53 -5.36 5.85
C GLU A 166 -5.75 -6.44 4.77
N PRO A 167 -6.08 -7.69 5.13
CA PRO A 167 -6.27 -8.77 4.16
C PRO A 167 -7.55 -8.57 3.37
N TYR A 168 -7.57 -9.03 2.12
CA TYR A 168 -8.78 -9.00 1.31
C TYR A 168 -9.83 -10.02 1.81
N GLN A 169 -11.07 -9.59 1.82
CA GLN A 169 -12.24 -10.39 2.17
C GLN A 169 -12.83 -11.03 0.91
N LYS A 170 -13.41 -12.24 1.03
CA LYS A 170 -14.13 -12.86 -0.08
C LYS A 170 -15.54 -12.33 -0.14
N LEU A 171 -15.76 -11.32 -1.00
CA LEU A 171 -17.06 -10.67 -1.17
C LEU A 171 -17.91 -11.38 -2.22
N LYS A 172 -19.23 -11.34 -2.04
CA LYS A 172 -20.23 -11.74 -3.03
C LYS A 172 -20.58 -10.57 -3.94
N VAL A 173 -20.45 -10.75 -5.24
CA VAL A 173 -20.55 -9.66 -6.23
C VAL A 173 -21.70 -9.91 -7.20
N GLY A 174 -22.61 -8.94 -7.28
CA GLY A 174 -23.63 -8.85 -8.32
C GLY A 174 -23.17 -7.96 -9.47
N ILE A 175 -23.39 -8.41 -10.72
CA ILE A 175 -23.01 -7.64 -11.92
C ILE A 175 -24.27 -7.34 -12.72
N VAL A 176 -24.51 -6.07 -12.99
CA VAL A 176 -25.61 -5.57 -13.81
C VAL A 176 -25.03 -4.86 -15.03
N ILE A 177 -25.41 -5.33 -16.22
CA ILE A 177 -24.95 -4.77 -17.49
C ILE A 177 -26.14 -4.15 -18.21
N THR A 178 -26.09 -2.84 -18.39
CA THR A 178 -27.06 -2.06 -19.14
C THR A 178 -26.64 -1.97 -20.61
N GLY A 179 -27.53 -1.49 -21.48
CA GLY A 179 -27.34 -1.51 -22.93
C GLY A 179 -28.36 -2.41 -23.62
N SER A 180 -29.36 -1.78 -24.23
CA SER A 180 -30.42 -2.44 -24.98
C SER A 180 -29.89 -3.31 -26.13
N GLU A 181 -28.75 -2.95 -26.71
CA GLU A 181 -28.02 -3.68 -27.74
C GLU A 181 -27.39 -4.98 -27.23
N VAL A 182 -26.91 -5.00 -25.98
CA VAL A 182 -26.38 -6.21 -25.34
C VAL A 182 -27.54 -7.10 -24.92
N TYR A 183 -28.57 -6.53 -24.30
CA TYR A 183 -29.77 -7.25 -23.87
C TYR A 183 -30.48 -7.95 -25.04
N LYS A 184 -30.63 -7.28 -26.18
CA LYS A 184 -31.24 -7.84 -27.40
C LYS A 184 -30.30 -8.75 -28.20
N GLY A 185 -29.06 -8.98 -27.73
CA GLY A 185 -28.08 -9.83 -28.39
C GLY A 185 -27.56 -9.28 -29.72
N ARG A 186 -27.67 -7.97 -29.97
CA ARG A 186 -27.16 -7.32 -31.19
C ARG A 186 -25.63 -7.27 -31.18
N ILE A 187 -25.04 -7.09 -30.00
CA ILE A 187 -23.60 -7.16 -29.78
C ILE A 187 -23.29 -8.10 -28.62
N LYS A 188 -22.03 -8.55 -28.54
CA LYS A 188 -21.54 -9.33 -27.39
C LYS A 188 -21.14 -8.41 -26.25
N ASP A 189 -21.42 -8.86 -25.04
CA ASP A 189 -20.92 -8.23 -23.82
C ASP A 189 -19.38 -8.26 -23.75
N LYS A 190 -18.79 -7.10 -23.48
CA LYS A 190 -17.36 -6.93 -23.18
C LYS A 190 -17.09 -6.49 -21.74
N PHE A 191 -18.12 -6.06 -21.01
CA PHE A 191 -18.02 -5.57 -19.65
C PHE A 191 -17.91 -6.70 -18.64
N GLY A 192 -18.81 -7.68 -18.72
CA GLY A 192 -18.86 -8.82 -17.79
C GLY A 192 -17.52 -9.55 -17.66
N PRO A 193 -16.86 -9.94 -18.77
CA PRO A 193 -15.53 -10.56 -18.72
C PRO A 193 -14.46 -9.70 -18.03
N VAL A 194 -14.48 -8.38 -18.25
CA VAL A 194 -13.51 -7.46 -17.62
C VAL A 194 -13.74 -7.36 -16.12
N ILE A 195 -15.00 -7.21 -15.69
CA ILE A 195 -15.34 -7.13 -14.27
C ILE A 195 -15.01 -8.45 -13.56
N LYS A 196 -15.42 -9.59 -14.13
CA LYS A 196 -15.12 -10.92 -13.56
C LYS A 196 -13.62 -11.14 -13.38
N LYS A 197 -12.80 -10.78 -14.38
CA LYS A 197 -11.35 -10.87 -14.29
C LYS A 197 -10.76 -9.99 -13.17
N LYS A 198 -11.31 -8.80 -12.93
CA LYS A 198 -10.90 -7.95 -11.80
C LYS A 198 -11.32 -8.57 -10.47
N MET A 199 -12.48 -9.23 -10.41
CA MET A 199 -12.98 -9.91 -9.20
C MET A 199 -12.20 -11.19 -8.86
N GLU A 200 -11.69 -11.91 -9.87
CA GLU A 200 -10.82 -13.09 -9.68
C GLU A 200 -9.58 -12.77 -8.85
N PHE A 201 -9.00 -11.57 -9.02
CA PHE A 201 -7.86 -11.12 -8.21
C PHE A 201 -8.17 -11.16 -6.72
N PHE A 202 -9.41 -10.86 -6.31
CA PHE A 202 -9.82 -10.83 -4.91
C PHE A 202 -10.48 -12.14 -4.45
N GLU A 203 -10.50 -13.18 -5.30
CA GLU A 203 -11.20 -14.44 -5.03
C GLU A 203 -12.68 -14.24 -4.67
N ALA A 204 -13.32 -13.25 -5.29
CA ALA A 204 -14.71 -12.90 -5.01
C ALA A 204 -15.68 -13.94 -5.60
N GLU A 205 -16.81 -14.15 -4.92
CA GLU A 205 -17.89 -15.02 -5.40
C GLU A 205 -18.82 -14.21 -6.33
N ILE A 206 -18.95 -14.61 -7.59
CA ILE A 206 -19.88 -13.96 -8.50
C ILE A 206 -21.28 -14.59 -8.34
N LEU A 207 -22.21 -13.85 -7.76
CA LEU A 207 -23.60 -14.30 -7.59
C LEU A 207 -24.34 -14.43 -8.93
N GLY A 208 -23.94 -13.62 -9.91
CA GLY A 208 -24.52 -13.65 -11.24
C GLY A 208 -24.16 -12.43 -12.07
N GLN A 209 -24.60 -12.47 -13.32
CA GLN A 209 -24.49 -11.38 -14.27
C GLN A 209 -25.85 -11.23 -14.96
N GLU A 210 -26.50 -10.09 -14.76
CA GLU A 210 -27.82 -9.77 -15.32
C GLU A 210 -27.66 -8.72 -16.42
N PHE A 211 -28.40 -8.88 -17.52
CA PHE A 211 -28.48 -7.90 -18.59
C PHE A 211 -29.79 -7.12 -18.48
N CYS A 212 -29.74 -5.80 -18.66
CA CYS A 212 -30.89 -4.91 -18.56
C CYS A 212 -31.06 -4.14 -19.85
N MET A 213 -32.32 -3.82 -20.17
CA MET A 213 -32.61 -2.72 -21.09
C MET A 213 -32.24 -1.39 -20.44
N ASP A 214 -32.09 -0.35 -21.25
CA ASP A 214 -31.92 1.02 -20.75
C ASP A 214 -33.27 1.57 -20.31
N ASP A 215 -33.72 1.06 -19.17
CA ASP A 215 -34.92 1.47 -18.45
C ASP A 215 -34.58 1.55 -16.96
N ILE A 216 -34.96 2.67 -16.33
CA ILE A 216 -34.65 2.93 -14.92
C ILE A 216 -35.20 1.84 -14.01
N GLY A 217 -36.45 1.40 -14.24
CA GLY A 217 -37.11 0.41 -13.40
C GLY A 217 -36.45 -0.96 -13.50
N TYR A 218 -36.07 -1.38 -14.70
CA TYR A 218 -35.34 -2.63 -14.90
C TYR A 218 -33.98 -2.62 -14.19
N ILE A 219 -33.20 -1.54 -14.31
CA ILE A 219 -31.88 -1.45 -13.69
C ILE A 219 -32.01 -1.45 -12.15
N GLU A 220 -32.97 -0.67 -11.62
CA GLU A 220 -33.29 -0.63 -10.20
C GLU A 220 -33.67 -2.01 -9.66
N GLU A 221 -34.58 -2.70 -10.34
CA GLU A 221 -35.02 -4.05 -9.96
C GLU A 221 -33.85 -5.03 -9.89
N LYS A 222 -32.93 -5.00 -10.86
CA LYS A 222 -31.75 -5.90 -10.84
C LYS A 222 -30.78 -5.58 -9.71
N ILE A 223 -30.57 -4.31 -9.38
CA ILE A 223 -29.76 -3.92 -8.22
C ILE A 223 -30.40 -4.46 -6.92
N LEU A 224 -31.71 -4.25 -6.74
CA LEU A 224 -32.43 -4.73 -5.56
C LEU A 224 -32.43 -6.27 -5.46
N ASN A 225 -32.62 -6.96 -6.59
CA ASN A 225 -32.54 -8.42 -6.65
C ASN A 225 -31.17 -8.97 -6.19
N PHE A 226 -30.06 -8.32 -6.56
CA PHE A 226 -28.74 -8.74 -6.08
C PHE A 226 -28.53 -8.47 -4.60
N LYS A 227 -29.05 -7.35 -4.08
CA LYS A 227 -29.08 -7.08 -2.65
C LYS A 227 -29.84 -8.19 -1.91
N GLU A 228 -31.02 -8.57 -2.38
CA GLU A 228 -31.83 -9.64 -1.75
C GLU A 228 -31.14 -11.01 -1.80
N LYS A 229 -30.35 -11.28 -2.84
CA LYS A 229 -29.49 -12.47 -2.94
C LYS A 229 -28.27 -12.43 -2.01
N GLY A 230 -28.07 -11.34 -1.25
CA GLY A 230 -26.98 -11.19 -0.30
C GLY A 230 -25.66 -10.78 -0.94
N ALA A 231 -25.70 -9.90 -1.95
CA ALA A 231 -24.48 -9.30 -2.50
C ALA A 231 -23.81 -8.35 -1.48
N ASP A 232 -22.49 -8.47 -1.34
CA ASP A 232 -21.65 -7.55 -0.57
C ASP A 232 -21.17 -6.37 -1.43
N LEU A 233 -21.22 -6.51 -2.76
CA LEU A 233 -20.85 -5.49 -3.74
C LEU A 233 -21.71 -5.64 -4.99
N ILE A 234 -22.23 -4.52 -5.51
CA ILE A 234 -22.99 -4.51 -6.77
C ILE A 234 -22.29 -3.59 -7.76
N ILE A 235 -22.01 -4.10 -8.96
CA ILE A 235 -21.37 -3.35 -10.04
C ILE A 235 -22.36 -3.20 -11.19
N VAL A 236 -22.61 -1.96 -11.58
CA VAL A 236 -23.48 -1.59 -12.69
C VAL A 236 -22.64 -0.89 -13.76
N THR A 237 -22.78 -1.32 -15.01
CA THR A 237 -21.95 -0.84 -16.14
C THR A 237 -22.73 -0.89 -17.44
N GLY A 238 -22.29 -0.19 -18.48
CA GLY A 238 -22.93 -0.17 -19.80
C GLY A 238 -23.47 1.21 -20.20
N GLY A 239 -24.00 1.96 -19.23
CA GLY A 239 -24.53 3.33 -19.44
C GLY A 239 -24.07 4.29 -18.34
N MET A 240 -22.76 4.56 -18.31
CA MET A 240 -22.08 5.38 -17.28
C MET A 240 -21.21 6.46 -17.95
N SER A 241 -21.85 7.31 -18.74
CA SER A 241 -21.34 8.45 -19.53
C SER A 241 -22.01 9.75 -19.04
N VAL A 242 -21.76 10.83 -19.78
CA VAL A 242 -22.44 12.13 -19.66
C VAL A 242 -23.72 12.21 -20.51
N ASP A 243 -23.99 11.17 -21.29
CA ASP A 243 -25.06 11.17 -22.28
C ASP A 243 -26.43 11.19 -21.59
N PRO A 244 -27.42 11.98 -22.08
CA PRO A 244 -28.71 12.11 -21.41
C PRO A 244 -29.53 10.82 -21.33
N ASP A 245 -29.24 9.84 -22.19
CA ASP A 245 -29.85 8.53 -22.25
C ASP A 245 -29.17 7.50 -21.32
N ASP A 246 -28.10 7.88 -20.62
CA ASP A 246 -27.50 7.02 -19.60
C ASP A 246 -28.30 7.06 -18.30
N LEU A 247 -29.15 6.05 -18.17
CA LEU A 247 -30.10 5.92 -17.07
C LEU A 247 -29.48 5.29 -15.81
N THR A 248 -28.28 4.71 -15.88
CA THR A 248 -27.65 4.00 -14.75
C THR A 248 -27.48 4.86 -13.50
N PRO A 249 -26.95 6.10 -13.57
CA PRO A 249 -26.83 6.93 -12.37
C PRO A 249 -28.18 7.29 -11.75
N GLY A 250 -29.22 7.45 -12.59
CA GLY A 250 -30.60 7.67 -12.15
C GLY A 250 -31.17 6.44 -11.44
N ALA A 251 -31.03 5.26 -12.05
CA ALA A 251 -31.47 4.00 -11.47
C ALA A 251 -30.80 3.68 -10.13
N ILE A 252 -29.49 3.88 -10.01
CA ILE A 252 -28.78 3.70 -8.73
C ILE A 252 -29.37 4.64 -7.66
N ARG A 253 -29.65 5.91 -7.98
CA ARG A 253 -30.30 6.84 -7.03
C ARG A 253 -31.70 6.38 -6.61
N ASN A 254 -32.47 5.85 -7.57
CA ASN A 254 -33.85 5.44 -7.32
C ASN A 254 -33.96 4.24 -6.38
N THR A 255 -32.93 3.38 -6.29
CA THR A 255 -32.89 2.30 -5.28
C THR A 255 -32.91 2.80 -3.83
N GLY A 256 -32.76 4.12 -3.59
CA GLY A 256 -32.60 4.72 -2.27
C GLY A 256 -31.15 4.73 -1.78
N ALA A 257 -30.20 4.31 -2.61
CA ALA A 257 -28.78 4.31 -2.26
C ALA A 257 -28.27 5.73 -1.97
N LYS A 258 -27.52 5.87 -0.88
CA LYS A 258 -26.83 7.11 -0.52
C LYS A 258 -25.64 7.32 -1.45
N VAL A 259 -25.75 8.26 -2.38
CA VAL A 259 -24.66 8.62 -3.29
C VAL A 259 -23.51 9.28 -2.53
N ILE A 260 -22.30 8.75 -2.70
CA ILE A 260 -21.07 9.32 -2.16
C ILE A 260 -20.40 10.22 -3.20
N THR A 261 -20.31 9.72 -4.44
CA THR A 261 -19.77 10.48 -5.55
C THR A 261 -20.40 10.04 -6.88
N TYR A 262 -20.49 10.98 -7.80
CA TYR A 262 -20.74 10.75 -9.22
C TYR A 262 -19.82 11.72 -9.96
N GLY A 263 -18.84 11.18 -10.68
CA GLY A 263 -17.66 11.94 -11.07
C GLY A 263 -16.53 11.78 -10.05
N VAL A 264 -15.31 11.57 -10.51
CA VAL A 264 -14.11 11.49 -9.68
C VAL A 264 -12.95 12.20 -10.40
N PRO A 265 -12.08 12.93 -9.68
CA PRO A 265 -10.92 13.60 -10.27
C PRO A 265 -9.79 12.59 -10.59
N ALA A 266 -10.13 11.53 -11.33
CA ALA A 266 -9.23 10.49 -11.78
C ALA A 266 -9.52 10.10 -13.24
N GLN A 267 -8.47 9.82 -14.00
CA GLN A 267 -8.55 9.52 -15.42
C GLN A 267 -7.56 8.39 -15.79
N PRO A 268 -8.03 7.24 -16.32
CA PRO A 268 -9.36 6.98 -16.89
C PRO A 268 -10.43 6.60 -15.85
N GLY A 269 -11.69 6.84 -16.20
CA GLY A 269 -12.86 6.48 -15.39
C GLY A 269 -13.52 7.63 -14.62
N ASN A 270 -13.34 8.88 -15.07
CA ASN A 270 -13.88 10.07 -14.41
C ASN A 270 -15.38 9.95 -14.08
N MET A 271 -16.22 9.39 -14.96
CA MET A 271 -17.66 9.24 -14.72
C MET A 271 -18.05 8.14 -13.70
N PHE A 272 -17.10 7.65 -12.91
CA PHE A 272 -17.36 6.66 -11.87
C PHE A 272 -18.36 7.16 -10.84
N MET A 273 -19.24 6.26 -10.40
CA MET A 273 -20.20 6.51 -9.34
C MET A 273 -20.01 5.50 -8.22
N MET A 274 -20.12 5.98 -6.98
CA MET A 274 -20.22 5.13 -5.80
C MET A 274 -21.38 5.59 -4.94
N ALA A 275 -22.22 4.64 -4.55
CA ALA A 275 -23.28 4.82 -3.57
C ALA A 275 -23.30 3.65 -2.57
N TYR A 276 -23.98 3.82 -1.45
CA TYR A 276 -24.25 2.73 -0.50
C TYR A 276 -25.75 2.49 -0.39
N LEU A 277 -26.17 1.26 -0.62
CA LEU A 277 -27.53 0.78 -0.43
C LEU A 277 -27.57 -0.10 0.82
N ASP A 278 -28.07 0.44 1.94
CA ASP A 278 -28.08 -0.22 3.25
C ASP A 278 -26.70 -0.78 3.67
N GLY A 279 -25.64 -0.03 3.37
CA GLY A 279 -24.25 -0.41 3.65
C GLY A 279 -23.55 -1.19 2.53
N ILE A 280 -24.29 -1.68 1.52
CA ILE A 280 -23.72 -2.39 0.37
C ILE A 280 -23.22 -1.38 -0.66
N PRO A 281 -21.93 -1.37 -1.03
CA PRO A 281 -21.42 -0.53 -2.11
C PRO A 281 -22.07 -0.90 -3.46
N VAL A 282 -22.60 0.11 -4.14
CA VAL A 282 -23.12 0.05 -5.51
C VAL A 282 -22.25 0.96 -6.38
N LEU A 283 -21.56 0.36 -7.35
CA LEU A 283 -20.61 1.05 -8.22
C LEU A 283 -21.18 1.22 -9.62
N GLY A 284 -21.20 2.46 -10.12
CA GLY A 284 -21.40 2.75 -11.54
C GLY A 284 -20.04 2.83 -12.25
N VAL A 285 -19.77 1.89 -13.15
CA VAL A 285 -18.48 1.76 -13.84
C VAL A 285 -18.57 2.27 -15.28
N PRO A 286 -17.76 3.28 -15.67
CA PRO A 286 -17.76 3.82 -17.03
C PRO A 286 -17.29 2.84 -18.11
N GLY A 287 -17.74 3.10 -19.35
CA GLY A 287 -17.31 2.45 -20.60
C GLY A 287 -15.80 2.25 -20.72
N ALA A 288 -15.04 3.22 -20.23
CA ALA A 288 -13.58 3.25 -20.21
C ALA A 288 -12.94 1.98 -19.63
N ALA A 289 -13.62 1.25 -18.73
CA ALA A 289 -13.11 -0.01 -18.17
C ALA A 289 -12.90 -1.11 -19.23
N THR A 290 -13.62 -1.07 -20.35
CA THR A 290 -13.42 -2.04 -21.45
C THR A 290 -12.27 -1.70 -22.38
N TYR A 291 -11.83 -0.44 -22.38
CA TYR A 291 -10.75 0.05 -23.23
C TYR A 291 -9.42 0.14 -22.49
N PHE A 292 -9.43 0.65 -21.26
CA PHE A 292 -8.24 0.80 -20.44
C PHE A 292 -8.09 -0.36 -19.46
N LYS A 293 -6.88 -0.94 -19.39
CA LYS A 293 -6.56 -2.02 -18.44
C LYS A 293 -6.79 -1.58 -16.99
N THR A 294 -6.38 -0.36 -16.66
CA THR A 294 -6.48 0.24 -15.32
C THR A 294 -7.34 1.49 -15.37
N THR A 295 -8.30 1.60 -14.46
CA THR A 295 -9.16 2.79 -14.26
C THR A 295 -9.29 3.07 -12.77
N VAL A 296 -10.04 4.10 -12.39
CA VAL A 296 -10.40 4.37 -10.99
C VAL A 296 -11.03 3.15 -10.27
N LEU A 297 -11.65 2.22 -11.01
CA LEU A 297 -12.16 1.00 -10.40
C LEU A 297 -11.03 0.20 -9.71
N ASP A 298 -9.85 0.13 -10.31
CA ASP A 298 -8.70 -0.61 -9.78
C ASP A 298 -8.14 0.02 -8.50
N THR A 299 -8.33 1.32 -8.29
CA THR A 299 -7.89 2.03 -7.08
C THR A 299 -8.92 1.91 -5.94
N VAL A 300 -10.20 1.76 -6.30
CA VAL A 300 -11.32 1.66 -5.37
C VAL A 300 -11.53 0.24 -4.85
N LEU A 301 -11.44 -0.76 -5.73
CA LEU A 301 -11.72 -2.16 -5.37
C LEU A 301 -10.89 -2.66 -4.18
N PRO A 302 -9.55 -2.49 -4.12
CA PRO A 302 -8.78 -2.97 -2.98
C PRO A 302 -9.28 -2.45 -1.63
N ARG A 303 -9.78 -1.21 -1.59
CA ARG A 303 -10.32 -0.58 -0.39
C ARG A 303 -11.66 -1.19 0.03
N ILE A 304 -12.55 -1.43 -0.94
CA ILE A 304 -13.82 -2.14 -0.69
C ILE A 304 -13.54 -3.56 -0.18
N PHE A 305 -12.59 -4.26 -0.80
CA PHE A 305 -12.25 -5.63 -0.46
C PHE A 305 -11.57 -5.80 0.91
N ILE A 306 -11.06 -4.73 1.53
CA ILE A 306 -10.66 -4.76 2.96
C ILE A 306 -11.76 -4.30 3.92
N GLY A 307 -12.95 -3.97 3.40
CA GLY A 307 -14.09 -3.48 4.17
C GLY A 307 -14.05 -1.98 4.51
N GLU A 308 -13.27 -1.18 3.77
CA GLU A 308 -13.16 0.26 4.01
C GLU A 308 -14.41 0.99 3.51
N VAL A 309 -15.03 1.79 4.39
CA VAL A 309 -16.16 2.66 4.03
C VAL A 309 -15.63 3.97 3.46
N LEU A 310 -15.66 4.08 2.13
CA LEU A 310 -15.23 5.27 1.39
C LEU A 310 -16.21 6.45 1.53
N THR A 311 -15.65 7.65 1.65
CA THR A 311 -16.35 8.93 1.74
C THR A 311 -16.07 9.79 0.51
N LYS A 312 -16.77 10.92 0.38
CA LYS A 312 -16.53 11.86 -0.73
C LYS A 312 -15.09 12.42 -0.71
N ASN A 313 -14.51 12.60 0.48
CA ASN A 313 -13.14 13.13 0.62
C ASN A 313 -12.10 12.17 0.03
N ASP A 314 -12.33 10.86 0.13
CA ASP A 314 -11.46 9.85 -0.46
C ASP A 314 -11.36 9.97 -1.98
N PHE A 315 -12.45 10.41 -2.64
CA PHE A 315 -12.46 10.65 -4.07
C PHE A 315 -11.90 12.02 -4.44
N ILE A 316 -12.19 13.07 -3.65
CA ILE A 316 -11.61 14.41 -3.88
C ILE A 316 -10.08 14.35 -3.81
N ALA A 317 -9.53 13.61 -2.85
CA ALA A 317 -8.09 13.46 -2.68
C ALA A 317 -7.39 12.85 -3.90
N MET A 318 -8.10 12.07 -4.73
CA MET A 318 -7.53 11.48 -5.95
C MET A 318 -7.11 12.53 -6.99
N GLY A 319 -7.47 13.80 -6.85
CA GLY A 319 -7.05 14.84 -7.79
C GLY A 319 -5.53 14.96 -7.90
N GLU A 320 -4.81 14.69 -6.82
CA GLU A 320 -3.37 14.46 -6.84
C GLU A 320 -3.10 12.97 -7.14
N GLY A 321 -2.25 12.67 -8.13
CA GLY A 321 -1.99 11.29 -8.54
C GLY A 321 -3.09 10.62 -9.37
N GLY A 322 -4.26 11.23 -9.56
CA GLY A 322 -5.39 10.66 -10.33
C GLY A 322 -5.21 10.62 -11.85
N LEU A 323 -4.12 11.11 -12.42
CA LEU A 323 -3.89 11.09 -13.87
C LEU A 323 -3.01 9.91 -14.30
N CYS A 324 -3.56 8.99 -15.08
CA CYS A 324 -2.79 7.89 -15.66
C CYS A 324 -1.90 8.39 -16.78
N SER A 325 -0.60 8.10 -16.69
CA SER A 325 0.38 8.49 -17.71
C SER A 325 0.34 7.64 -19.00
N GLN A 326 -0.56 6.66 -19.09
CA GLN A 326 -0.72 5.78 -20.26
C GLN A 326 0.61 5.16 -20.73
N CYS A 327 1.38 4.62 -19.79
CA CYS A 327 2.69 4.02 -20.09
C CYS A 327 2.58 2.91 -21.16
N GLN A 328 3.60 2.80 -22.02
CA GLN A 328 3.67 1.77 -23.08
C GLN A 328 3.43 0.34 -22.54
N MET A 329 4.02 0.03 -21.39
CA MET A 329 3.65 -1.14 -20.59
C MET A 329 3.05 -0.65 -19.28
N CYS A 330 1.84 -1.12 -18.96
CA CYS A 330 1.14 -0.75 -17.74
C CYS A 330 1.94 -1.14 -16.49
N GLN A 331 2.35 -0.14 -15.70
CA GLN A 331 3.14 -0.31 -14.48
C GLN A 331 2.30 -0.31 -13.20
N TYR A 332 0.98 -0.10 -13.27
CA TYR A 332 0.12 -0.11 -12.09
C TYR A 332 0.25 -1.44 -11.30
N PRO A 333 0.38 -1.42 -9.95
CA PRO A 333 0.30 -0.27 -9.04
C PRO A 333 1.63 0.49 -8.77
N ASN A 334 2.72 0.12 -9.45
CA ASN A 334 4.04 0.74 -9.29
C ASN A 334 4.17 2.13 -9.94
N CYS A 335 3.15 2.64 -10.64
CA CYS A 335 3.09 4.02 -11.14
C CYS A 335 2.33 4.97 -10.18
N TYR A 336 2.29 6.27 -10.50
CA TYR A 336 1.64 7.30 -9.66
C TYR A 336 0.11 7.30 -9.67
N PHE A 337 -0.53 6.49 -10.53
CA PHE A 337 -1.98 6.54 -10.71
C PHE A 337 -2.74 6.08 -9.47
N GLY A 338 -3.60 6.96 -8.93
CA GLY A 338 -4.47 6.67 -7.78
C GLY A 338 -3.75 6.61 -6.43
N ARG A 339 -2.62 7.32 -6.31
CA ARG A 339 -1.82 7.42 -5.07
C ARG A 339 -2.16 8.64 -4.24
#